data_AF-A0A914R973-F1
#
_entry.id   AF-A0A914R973-F1
#
_cell.length_a   1.000
_cell.length_b   1.000
_cell.length_c   1.000
_cell.angle_alpha   90.00
_cell.angle_beta   90.00
_cell.angle_gamma   90.00
#
_symmetry.space_group_name_H-M   'P 1'
#
loop_
_entity.id
_entity.type
_entity.pdbx_description
1 polymer ?
#
loop_
_entity_poly.entity_id
_entity_poly.type
_entity_poly.pdbx_seq_one_letter_code
_entity_poly.pdbx_strand_id
1 'polypeptide(L)' 'GLGTKNKVLIEILCSRTNSEIWAIRNLYEEKYGESLEDAVKGDTSGHFEHLLVSLLQGNRDDQSYYVDAEKAKEVS' A
#
# COMPACT_ATOMS: atom_id res chain seq x y z
N GLY A 1 -16.18 -1.80 -12.40
CA GLY A 1 -15.15 -2.16 -13.39
C GLY A 1 -13.76 -2.02 -12.79
N LEU A 2 -12.70 -2.27 -13.57
CA LEU A 2 -11.28 -2.13 -13.15
C LEU A 2 -11.00 -0.81 -12.40
N GLY A 3 -11.48 0.32 -12.92
CA GLY A 3 -11.29 1.63 -12.27
C GLY A 3 -11.97 1.80 -10.90
N THR A 4 -12.99 1.00 -10.56
CA THR A 4 -13.67 1.06 -9.25
C THR A 4 -12.90 0.28 -8.19
N LYS A 5 -12.40 -0.91 -8.55
CA LYS A 5 -11.61 -1.75 -7.65
C LYS A 5 -10.32 -1.03 -7.23
N ASN A 6 -9.69 -0.34 -8.18
CA ASN A 6 -8.48 0.42 -7.96
C ASN A 6 -8.67 1.56 -6.93
N LYS A 7 -9.79 2.29 -6.99
CA LYS A 7 -10.09 3.35 -6.02
C LYS A 7 -10.28 2.82 -4.60
N VAL A 8 -10.99 1.70 -4.46
CA VAL A 8 -11.20 1.04 -3.16
C VAL A 8 -9.88 0.53 -2.59
N LEU A 9 -9.02 -0.05 -3.43
CA LEU A 9 -7.71 -0.54 -3.01
C LEU A 9 -6.81 0.60 -2.50
N ILE A 10 -6.75 1.72 -3.24
CA ILE A 10 -6.03 2.93 -2.82
C ILE A 10 -6.59 3.48 -1.51
N GLU A 11 -7.91 3.60 -1.39
CA GLU A 11 -8.55 4.13 -0.18
C GLU A 11 -8.21 3.30 1.06
N ILE A 12 -8.26 1.97 0.95
CA ILE A 12 -7.89 1.06 2.03
C ILE A 12 -6.40 1.20 2.35
N LEU A 13 -5.51 1.17 1.36
CA LEU A 13 -4.06 1.19 1.59
C LEU A 13 -3.53 2.57 2.05
N CYS A 14 -4.21 3.66 1.69
CA CYS A 14 -3.82 5.00 2.12
C CYS A 14 -4.32 5.33 3.53
N SER A 15 -5.45 4.79 3.97
CA SER A 15 -6.10 5.15 5.25
C SER A 15 -5.77 4.21 6.42
N ARG A 16 -5.01 3.14 6.19
CA ARG A 16 -4.66 2.15 7.20
C ARG A 16 -3.23 2.33 7.71
N THR A 17 -3.06 2.06 8.99
CA THR A 17 -1.76 1.98 9.67
C THR A 17 -0.97 0.75 9.19
N ASN A 18 0.34 0.74 9.42
CA ASN A 18 1.17 -0.40 9.04
C ASN A 18 0.67 -1.72 9.65
N SER A 19 0.26 -1.72 10.92
CA SER A 19 -0.29 -2.92 11.59
C SER A 19 -1.58 -3.42 10.95
N GLU A 20 -2.46 -2.51 10.53
CA GLU A 20 -3.70 -2.87 9.83
C GLU A 20 -3.42 -3.43 8.43
N ILE A 21 -2.44 -2.87 7.70
CA ILE A 21 -2.03 -3.41 6.40
C ILE A 21 -1.50 -4.84 6.53
N TRP A 22 -0.70 -5.11 7.56
CA TRP A 22 -0.24 -6.48 7.86
C TRP A 22 -1.39 -7.44 8.15
N ALA A 23 -2.37 -7.01 8.96
CA ALA A 23 -3.54 -7.83 9.24
C ALA A 23 -4.36 -8.13 7.97
N ILE A 24 -4.55 -7.14 7.10
CA ILE A 24 -5.27 -7.30 5.82
C ILE A 24 -4.57 -8.31 4.92
N ARG A 25 -3.23 -8.25 4.81
CA ARG A 25 -2.44 -9.19 4.00
C ARG A 25 -2.61 -10.62 4.49
N ASN A 26 -2.46 -10.84 5.79
CA ASN A 26 -2.58 -12.18 6.39
C ASN A 26 -3.99 -12.74 6.20
N LEU A 27 -5.04 -11.93 6.46
CA LEU A 27 -6.43 -12.36 6.28
C LEU A 27 -6.77 -12.64 4.82
N TYR A 28 -6.20 -11.90 3.88
CA TYR A 28 -6.38 -12.15 2.45
C TYR A 28 -5.78 -13.50 2.06
N GLU A 29 -4.54 -13.76 2.48
CA GLU A 29 -3.83 -15.00 2.18
C GLU A 29 -4.53 -16.21 2.81
N GLU A 30 -4.99 -16.12 4.06
CA GLU A 30 -5.78 -17.17 4.71
C GLU A 30 -7.07 -17.48 3.94
N LYS A 31 -7.74 -16.44 3.44
CA LYS A 31 -9.04 -16.57 2.78
C LYS A 31 -8.96 -17.08 1.34
N TYR A 32 -7.93 -16.68 0.60
CA TYR A 32 -7.84 -16.92 -0.85
C TYR A 32 -6.67 -17.84 -1.26
N GLY A 33 -5.75 -18.15 -0.35
CA GLY A 33 -4.60 -19.02 -0.62
C GLY A 33 -3.54 -18.39 -1.54
N GLU A 34 -3.62 -17.09 -1.78
CA GLU A 34 -2.70 -16.30 -2.59
C GLU A 34 -2.34 -15.02 -1.82
N SER A 35 -1.10 -14.57 -1.93
CA SER A 35 -0.70 -13.32 -1.29
C SER A 35 -1.43 -12.13 -1.92
N LEU A 36 -1.84 -11.16 -1.10
CA LEU A 36 -2.48 -9.94 -1.61
C LEU A 36 -1.56 -9.17 -2.57
N GLU A 37 -0.24 -9.28 -2.41
CA GLU A 37 0.73 -8.65 -3.29
C GLU A 37 0.72 -9.29 -4.69
N ASP A 38 0.71 -10.63 -4.78
CA ASP A 38 0.68 -11.34 -6.06
C ASP A 38 -0.64 -11.11 -6.80
N ALA A 39 -1.77 -11.10 -6.07
CA ALA A 39 -3.07 -10.75 -6.63
C ALA A 39 -3.08 -9.34 -7.23
N VAL A 40 -2.41 -8.37 -6.58
CA VAL A 40 -2.29 -7.00 -7.08
C VAL A 40 -1.39 -6.93 -8.32
N LYS A 41 -0.26 -7.65 -8.33
CA LYS A 41 0.62 -7.74 -9.52
C LYS A 41 -0.06 -8.44 -10.70
N GLY A 42 -1.01 -9.34 -10.44
CA GLY A 42 -1.80 -9.99 -11.48
C GLY A 42 -2.88 -9.10 -12.13
N ASP A 43 -3.45 -8.15 -11.38
CA ASP A 43 -4.57 -7.29 -11.84
C ASP A 43 -4.13 -5.86 -12.22
N THR A 44 -2.88 -5.49 -11.95
CA THR A 44 -2.33 -4.15 -12.21
C THR A 44 -0.99 -4.22 -12.94
N SER A 45 -0.52 -3.09 -13.48
CA SER A 45 0.80 -3.02 -14.13
C SER A 45 1.42 -1.62 -14.06
N GLY A 46 2.73 -1.56 -14.31
CA GLY A 46 3.50 -0.32 -14.41
C GLY A 46 3.59 0.44 -13.08
N HIS A 47 3.69 1.77 -13.15
CA HIS A 47 3.86 2.61 -11.95
C HIS A 47 2.73 2.45 -10.92
N PHE A 48 1.53 2.13 -11.39
CA PHE A 48 0.38 1.94 -10.51
C PHE A 48 0.53 0.67 -9.65
N GLU A 49 0.96 -0.43 -10.25
CA GLU A 49 1.31 -1.67 -9.53
C GLU A 49 2.39 -1.39 -8.48
N HIS A 50 3.49 -0.73 -8.88
CA HIS A 50 4.59 -0.43 -7.98
C HIS A 50 4.15 0.39 -6.76
N LEU A 51 3.28 1.38 -6.97
CA LEU A 51 2.73 2.19 -5.88
C LEU A 51 1.93 1.32 -4.89
N LEU A 52 1.05 0.46 -5.39
CA LEU A 52 0.22 -0.41 -4.55
C LEU A 52 1.04 -1.42 -3.77
N VAL A 53 2.05 -2.02 -4.40
CA VAL A 53 3.00 -2.93 -3.74
C VAL A 53 3.77 -2.20 -2.64
N SER A 54 4.27 -0.99 -2.89
CA SER A 54 4.94 -0.19 -1.87
C SER A 54 4.03 0.16 -0.68
N LEU A 55 2.75 0.44 -0.92
CA LEU A 55 1.79 0.67 0.15
C LEU A 55 1.52 -0.59 0.97
N LEU A 56 1.44 -1.76 0.32
CA LEU A 56 1.24 -3.06 0.97
C LEU A 56 2.42 -3.48 1.86
N GLN A 57 3.62 -2.95 1.62
CA GLN A 57 4.76 -3.24 2.49
C GLN A 57 4.58 -2.70 3.91
N GLY A 58 3.67 -1.73 4.13
CA GLY A 58 3.38 -1.21 5.46
C GLY A 58 4.64 -0.63 6.12
N ASN A 59 5.47 0.06 5.34
CA ASN A 59 6.70 0.72 5.78
C ASN A 59 6.53 2.24 5.84
N ARG A 60 5.30 2.74 6.03
CA ARG A 60 5.06 4.17 6.16
C ARG A 60 5.65 4.64 7.49
N ASP A 61 6.29 5.80 7.49
CA ASP A 61 6.75 6.41 8.74
C ASP A 61 5.54 6.88 9.55
N ASP A 62 5.02 5.98 10.39
CA ASP A 62 3.76 6.18 11.13
C ASP A 62 3.97 7.04 12.41
N GLN A 63 5.22 7.41 12.77
CA GLN A 63 5.53 7.93 14.11
C GLN A 63 6.49 9.13 14.16
N SER A 64 7.15 9.52 13.07
CA SER A 64 7.99 10.71 13.11
C SER A 64 7.19 12.01 12.86
N TYR A 65 6.75 12.67 13.93
CA TYR A 65 6.41 14.11 13.88
C TYR A 65 7.65 14.99 13.62
N TYR A 66 8.83 14.40 13.59
CA TYR A 66 10.09 15.07 13.29
C TYR A 66 10.25 15.18 11.78
N VAL A 67 10.10 16.40 11.26
CA VAL A 67 10.36 16.73 9.87
C VAL A 67 11.85 17.04 9.71
N ASP A 68 12.55 16.22 8.93
CA ASP A 68 13.90 16.54 8.47
C ASP A 68 13.82 17.68 7.44
N ALA A 69 14.03 18.91 7.91
CA ALA A 69 13.89 20.12 7.11
C ALA A 69 14.93 20.23 5.97
N GLU A 70 16.04 19.46 6.02
CA GLU A 70 17.03 19.43 4.95
C GLU A 70 16.57 18.53 3.80
N LYS A 71 16.00 17.36 4.11
CA LYS A 71 15.37 16.48 3.10
C LYS A 71 14.13 17.09 2.46
N ALA A 72 13.37 17.89 3.20
CA ALA A 72 12.17 18.55 2.66
C ALA A 72 12.49 19.58 1.55
N LYS A 73 13.72 20.13 1.50
CA LYS A 73 14.14 21.12 0.50
C LYS A 73 14.60 20.48 -0.83
N GLU A 74 14.97 19.21 -0.85
CA GLU A 74 15.43 18.53 -2.08
C GLU A 74 14.32 18.24 -3.10
N VAL A 75 13.05 18.44 -2.72
CA VAL A 75 11.87 18.12 -3.56
C VAL A 75 11.09 19.38 -4.00
N SER A 76 11.63 20.58 -3.77
CA SER A 76 11.07 21.86 -4.27
C SER A 76 11.77 22.33 -5.53
#